data_AF-A0A8S3BGG6-F1
#
_entry.id   AF-A0A8S3BGG6-F1
#
_cell.length_a   1.000
_cell.length_b   1.000
_cell.length_c   1.000
_cell.angle_alpha   90.00
_cell.angle_beta   90.00
_cell.angle_gamma   90.00
#
_symmetry.space_group_name_H-M   'P 1'
#
loop_
_entity.id
_entity.type
_entity.pdbx_description
1 polymer ?
#
loop_
_entity_poly.entity_id
_entity_poly.type
_entity_poly.pdbx_seq_one_letter_code
_entity_poly.pdbx_strand_id
1 'polypeptide(L)'
;MIDSMQSSHAVKNFRFIDDEYNPQLFPTVNEYLTNELVTLDQCFEPFVTRIDRLDQIIQTAKQNCNFPSEHNLTHDESAAIFLYTMEFDGITLYQLISQDFRSQEESTSKLWFPYLKLFYTAVNKLPNAHTHVWRSIPENMTKELNKKDEIICWSITSCSSSIDVINELSQINSRLLKIETATGKNISNYSNSPDQHEVILCPGTRVRLLRNDLPDPMSLIDIVYLQEITDTNGGESSNSVTKNCLIRTSISKSYKKWLILLLMHIIILLLALFLFNSKIEAWTTFELSNSTVPSPQAIRPLFSFIYSLSQMMRNDKLSVIHVQIDELGNKYDCKSKYYVELREWKDGKKHGKGKMNYANGHTYTGDWMEDLPTGEGIFTYTNGDQYEGQYKNGQRHGKGSYTYINGDNYTGDWFEDKKSGQGIIIWGPNSTWANDKYEGEFYNDHMHG
;
A
#
# COMPACT_ATOMS: atom_id res chain seq x y z
N MET A 1 21.45 -34.02 -43.89
CA MET A 1 21.66 -33.65 -42.47
C MET A 1 20.40 -32.89 -42.06
N ILE A 2 19.24 -33.54 -41.95
CA ILE A 2 18.85 -34.48 -40.88
C ILE A 2 19.14 -33.79 -39.54
N ASP A 3 18.17 -33.09 -38.95
CA ASP A 3 17.13 -33.67 -38.09
C ASP A 3 17.69 -34.71 -37.12
N SER A 4 18.68 -34.31 -36.31
CA SER A 4 19.10 -35.10 -35.15
C SER A 4 19.79 -34.24 -34.08
N MET A 5 19.06 -33.27 -33.53
CA MET A 5 19.17 -32.93 -32.10
C MET A 5 17.78 -32.53 -31.56
N GLN A 6 16.77 -33.36 -31.86
CA GLN A 6 15.68 -33.56 -30.90
C GLN A 6 16.24 -34.46 -29.79
N SER A 7 16.65 -33.88 -28.67
CA SER A 7 16.39 -34.40 -27.32
C SER A 7 17.23 -33.63 -26.29
N SER A 8 16.71 -32.50 -25.82
CA SER A 8 16.92 -32.12 -24.43
C SER A 8 15.72 -31.31 -23.98
N HIS A 9 14.68 -32.05 -23.59
CA HIS A 9 13.59 -31.64 -22.69
C HIS A 9 13.04 -30.23 -22.93
N ALA A 10 11.81 -30.19 -23.47
CA ALA A 10 10.89 -29.07 -23.27
C ALA A 10 11.18 -28.42 -21.91
N VAL A 11 11.64 -27.17 -21.96
CA VAL A 11 11.79 -26.31 -20.79
C VAL A 11 10.37 -26.15 -20.26
N LYS A 12 9.96 -27.08 -19.40
CA LYS A 12 8.67 -27.06 -18.74
C LYS A 12 8.64 -25.73 -17.98
N ASN A 13 7.52 -25.05 -18.11
CA ASN A 13 7.35 -23.68 -17.71
C ASN A 13 7.10 -23.62 -16.19
N PHE A 14 8.06 -23.15 -15.42
CA PHE A 14 8.06 -23.39 -13.98
C PHE A 14 7.76 -22.13 -13.17
N ARG A 15 6.62 -22.15 -12.46
CA ARG A 15 6.24 -21.14 -11.45
C ARG A 15 7.32 -20.95 -10.38
N PHE A 16 8.21 -21.93 -10.22
CA PHE A 16 9.29 -21.98 -9.23
C PHE A 16 10.65 -21.44 -9.74
N ILE A 17 10.71 -20.88 -10.95
CA ILE A 17 11.91 -20.30 -11.55
C ILE A 17 11.62 -18.87 -12.02
N ASP A 18 12.51 -17.93 -11.71
CA ASP A 18 12.47 -16.58 -12.25
C ASP A 18 13.36 -16.48 -13.49
N ASP A 19 12.81 -16.41 -14.71
CA ASP A 19 13.65 -16.41 -15.92
C ASP A 19 14.35 -15.05 -16.21
N GLU A 20 13.84 -13.92 -15.71
CA GLU A 20 14.39 -12.58 -15.96
C GLU A 20 14.20 -11.61 -14.77
N TYR A 21 15.26 -10.86 -14.42
CA TYR A 21 15.22 -9.80 -13.41
C TYR A 21 15.07 -8.42 -14.05
N ASN A 22 14.05 -7.65 -13.63
CA ASN A 22 14.01 -6.20 -13.80
C ASN A 22 14.12 -5.53 -12.41
N PRO A 23 15.23 -4.83 -12.09
CA PRO A 23 15.42 -4.13 -10.81
C PRO A 23 14.46 -2.98 -10.56
N GLN A 24 13.76 -2.51 -11.59
CA GLN A 24 12.70 -1.55 -11.39
C GLN A 24 11.52 -2.28 -10.75
N LEU A 25 11.42 -2.05 -9.43
CA LEU A 25 10.26 -2.24 -8.56
C LEU A 25 9.01 -2.60 -9.35
N PHE A 26 8.44 -3.77 -9.06
CA PHE A 26 7.00 -3.98 -9.24
C PHE A 26 6.30 -2.67 -8.83
N PRO A 27 5.46 -2.07 -9.68
CA PRO A 27 4.72 -0.88 -9.29
C PRO A 27 4.12 -1.16 -7.92
N THR A 28 4.25 -0.23 -6.97
CA THR A 28 3.62 -0.35 -5.65
C THR A 28 2.14 -0.52 -5.88
N VAL A 29 1.66 -1.75 -5.87
CA VAL A 29 0.27 -2.01 -6.18
C VAL A 29 -0.55 -1.88 -4.89
N ASN A 30 -0.47 -0.72 -4.26
CA ASN A 30 -1.35 -0.42 -3.13
C ASN A 30 -2.82 -0.35 -3.58
N GLU A 31 -3.05 -0.16 -4.89
CA GLU A 31 -4.38 -0.10 -5.51
C GLU A 31 -5.05 -1.48 -5.71
N TYR A 32 -4.36 -2.64 -5.61
CA TYR A 32 -5.06 -3.93 -5.78
C TYR A 32 -5.90 -4.28 -4.55
N LEU A 33 -5.42 -3.95 -3.35
CA LEU A 33 -6.14 -4.23 -2.10
C LEU A 33 -7.47 -3.45 -2.01
N THR A 34 -7.59 -2.33 -2.73
CA THR A 34 -8.77 -1.46 -2.77
C THR A 34 -9.77 -1.81 -3.88
N ASN A 35 -9.52 -2.83 -4.71
CA ASN A 35 -10.50 -3.28 -5.70
C ASN A 35 -11.65 -4.00 -5.00
N GLU A 36 -12.90 -3.89 -5.45
CA GLU A 36 -13.97 -4.69 -4.84
C GLU A 36 -13.73 -6.20 -5.07
N LEU A 37 -14.12 -7.03 -4.10
CA LEU A 37 -14.11 -8.47 -4.29
C LEU A 37 -15.26 -8.86 -5.21
N VAL A 38 -14.93 -9.44 -6.36
CA VAL A 38 -15.86 -9.82 -7.43
C VAL A 38 -15.78 -11.31 -7.73
N THR A 39 -16.72 -11.85 -8.52
CA THR A 39 -16.70 -13.26 -8.93
C THR A 39 -15.52 -13.55 -9.87
N LEU A 40 -15.18 -14.84 -10.01
CA LEU A 40 -14.08 -15.23 -10.90
C LEU A 40 -14.34 -14.80 -12.36
N ASP A 41 -15.58 -14.87 -12.85
CA ASP A 41 -15.89 -14.42 -14.23
C ASP A 41 -15.68 -12.92 -14.39
N GLN A 42 -16.11 -12.13 -13.40
CA GLN A 42 -15.94 -10.67 -13.39
C GLN A 42 -14.47 -10.26 -13.35
N CYS A 43 -13.61 -11.03 -12.67
CA CYS A 43 -12.16 -10.78 -12.67
C CYS A 43 -11.56 -10.81 -14.09
N PHE A 44 -12.16 -11.56 -15.01
CA PHE A 44 -11.61 -11.84 -16.32
C PHE A 44 -12.32 -11.11 -17.48
N GLU A 45 -13.34 -10.30 -17.20
CA GLU A 45 -14.01 -9.46 -18.21
C GLU A 45 -13.03 -8.63 -19.07
N PRO A 46 -11.96 -8.01 -18.50
CA PRO A 46 -11.01 -7.23 -19.31
C PRO A 46 -10.13 -8.08 -20.25
N PHE A 47 -10.11 -9.40 -20.08
CA PHE A 47 -9.19 -10.32 -20.78
C PHE A 47 -9.87 -11.15 -21.88
N VAL A 48 -11.18 -11.00 -22.08
CA VAL A 48 -11.97 -11.80 -23.04
C VAL A 48 -11.41 -11.73 -24.46
N THR A 49 -10.82 -10.60 -24.86
CA THR A 49 -10.22 -10.43 -26.20
C THR A 49 -8.75 -10.85 -26.28
N ARG A 50 -8.11 -11.12 -25.13
CA ARG A 50 -6.67 -11.41 -25.01
C ARG A 50 -6.38 -12.87 -24.75
N ILE A 51 -7.28 -13.57 -24.06
CA ILE A 51 -7.13 -14.98 -23.71
C ILE A 51 -8.16 -15.77 -24.51
N ASP A 52 -7.68 -16.54 -25.48
CA ASP A 52 -8.53 -17.42 -26.28
C ASP A 52 -9.20 -18.47 -25.39
N ARG A 53 -10.50 -18.71 -25.62
CA ARG A 53 -11.30 -19.72 -24.89
C ARG A 53 -11.35 -19.49 -23.37
N LEU A 54 -11.23 -18.24 -22.92
CA LEU A 54 -11.26 -17.86 -21.50
C LEU A 54 -12.47 -18.45 -20.74
N ASP A 55 -13.65 -18.46 -21.34
CA ASP A 55 -14.85 -19.04 -20.72
C ASP A 55 -14.68 -20.53 -20.42
N GLN A 56 -14.07 -21.29 -21.34
CA GLN A 56 -13.81 -22.73 -21.15
C GLN A 56 -12.77 -22.96 -20.06
N ILE A 57 -11.75 -22.10 -20.02
CA ILE A 57 -10.68 -22.11 -19.00
C ILE A 57 -11.29 -21.89 -17.60
N ILE A 58 -12.11 -20.85 -17.44
CA ILE A 58 -12.78 -20.54 -16.16
C ILE A 58 -13.75 -21.65 -15.75
N GLN A 59 -14.54 -22.18 -16.68
CA GLN A 59 -15.44 -23.30 -16.43
C GLN A 59 -14.67 -24.55 -15.99
N THR A 60 -13.54 -24.86 -16.63
CA THR A 60 -12.68 -25.99 -16.25
C THR A 60 -12.14 -25.81 -14.84
N ALA A 61 -11.67 -24.61 -14.50
CA ALA A 61 -11.18 -24.33 -13.15
C ALA A 61 -12.28 -24.50 -12.10
N LYS A 62 -13.48 -24.01 -12.35
CA LYS A 62 -14.64 -24.17 -11.47
C LYS A 62 -15.05 -25.64 -11.32
N GLN A 63 -15.11 -26.39 -12.40
CA GLN A 63 -15.53 -27.80 -12.36
C GLN A 63 -14.56 -28.72 -11.60
N ASN A 64 -13.27 -28.39 -11.62
CA ASN A 64 -12.22 -29.25 -11.07
C ASN A 64 -11.62 -28.74 -9.75
N CYS A 65 -11.96 -27.52 -9.31
CA CYS A 65 -11.47 -27.03 -8.04
C CYS A 65 -12.09 -27.79 -6.86
N ASN A 66 -11.39 -27.75 -5.73
CA ASN A 66 -11.80 -28.44 -4.52
C ASN A 66 -12.68 -27.51 -3.66
N PHE A 67 -13.99 -27.76 -3.62
CA PHE A 67 -14.95 -26.95 -2.86
C PHE A 67 -16.17 -27.76 -2.35
N PRO A 68 -16.83 -27.33 -1.25
CA PRO A 68 -16.31 -26.41 -0.25
C PRO A 68 -15.10 -27.07 0.42
N SER A 69 -14.00 -26.33 0.44
CA SER A 69 -12.76 -26.81 1.04
C SER A 69 -12.90 -27.00 2.55
N GLU A 70 -11.98 -27.74 3.17
CA GLU A 70 -11.80 -27.76 4.63
C GLU A 70 -11.64 -26.36 5.27
N HIS A 71 -11.26 -25.34 4.49
CA HIS A 71 -11.05 -23.95 4.95
C HIS A 71 -12.17 -22.97 4.58
N ASN A 72 -13.37 -23.47 4.23
CA ASN A 72 -14.53 -22.64 3.87
C ASN A 72 -14.26 -21.64 2.73
N LEU A 73 -13.47 -22.05 1.73
CA LEU A 73 -13.34 -21.33 0.46
C LEU A 73 -14.68 -21.34 -0.27
N THR A 74 -15.02 -20.22 -0.88
CA THR A 74 -16.09 -20.17 -1.88
C THR A 74 -15.65 -20.92 -3.14
N HIS A 75 -16.62 -21.25 -4.00
CA HIS A 75 -16.34 -21.90 -5.28
C HIS A 75 -15.39 -21.07 -6.15
N ASP A 76 -15.61 -19.75 -6.23
CA ASP A 76 -14.76 -18.83 -7.00
C ASP A 76 -13.36 -18.68 -6.40
N GLU A 77 -13.23 -18.66 -5.07
CA GLU A 77 -11.94 -18.61 -4.38
C GLU A 77 -11.10 -19.87 -4.63
N SER A 78 -11.72 -21.05 -4.54
CA SER A 78 -11.03 -22.31 -4.84
C SER A 78 -10.65 -22.42 -6.32
N ALA A 79 -11.57 -22.01 -7.21
CA ALA A 79 -11.32 -21.95 -8.64
C ALA A 79 -10.19 -20.96 -9.00
N ALA A 80 -10.07 -19.84 -8.29
CA ALA A 80 -8.96 -18.89 -8.49
C ALA A 80 -7.60 -19.53 -8.18
N ILE A 81 -7.49 -20.31 -7.10
CA ILE A 81 -6.26 -21.05 -6.76
C ILE A 81 -5.96 -22.13 -7.79
N PHE A 82 -6.97 -22.89 -8.20
CA PHE A 82 -6.82 -23.92 -9.22
C PHE A 82 -6.30 -23.31 -10.53
N LEU A 83 -6.97 -22.25 -11.00
CA LEU A 83 -6.66 -21.53 -12.23
C LEU A 83 -5.23 -20.95 -12.24
N TYR A 84 -4.76 -20.44 -11.09
CA TYR A 84 -3.39 -19.93 -10.94
C TYR A 84 -2.33 -20.96 -11.36
N THR A 85 -2.58 -22.22 -11.03
CA THR A 85 -1.68 -23.34 -11.29
C THR A 85 -1.99 -24.12 -12.57
N MET A 86 -3.09 -23.79 -13.23
CA MET A 86 -3.53 -24.44 -14.46
C MET A 86 -2.66 -24.02 -15.64
N GLU A 87 -2.38 -24.96 -16.54
CA GLU A 87 -1.66 -24.73 -17.79
C GLU A 87 -2.67 -24.75 -18.95
N PHE A 88 -2.57 -23.76 -19.84
CA PHE A 88 -3.34 -23.67 -21.07
C PHE A 88 -2.42 -23.26 -22.20
N ASP A 89 -2.43 -24.01 -23.31
CA ASP A 89 -1.58 -23.79 -24.49
C ASP A 89 -0.07 -23.65 -24.15
N GLY A 90 0.40 -24.39 -23.15
CA GLY A 90 1.80 -24.36 -22.73
C GLY A 90 2.18 -23.22 -21.80
N ILE A 91 1.25 -22.34 -21.42
CA ILE A 91 1.49 -21.22 -20.50
C ILE A 91 0.59 -21.33 -19.26
N THR A 92 1.10 -20.90 -18.11
CA THR A 92 0.33 -20.82 -16.86
C THR A 92 -0.16 -19.40 -16.62
N LEU A 93 -1.24 -19.24 -15.85
CA LEU A 93 -1.76 -17.91 -15.52
C LEU A 93 -0.72 -17.05 -14.77
N TYR A 94 0.04 -17.67 -13.87
CA TYR A 94 1.18 -17.04 -13.20
C TYR A 94 2.16 -16.37 -14.17
N GLN A 95 2.46 -17.02 -15.30
CA GLN A 95 3.40 -16.48 -16.28
C GLN A 95 2.82 -15.25 -16.99
N LEU A 96 1.53 -15.26 -17.35
CA LEU A 96 0.89 -14.08 -17.91
C LEU A 96 0.89 -12.89 -16.95
N ILE A 97 0.53 -13.14 -15.68
CA ILE A 97 0.59 -12.13 -14.62
C ILE A 97 2.02 -11.60 -14.48
N SER A 98 3.01 -12.50 -14.37
CA SER A 98 4.41 -12.11 -14.21
C SER A 98 4.94 -11.31 -15.40
N GLN A 99 4.58 -11.68 -16.64
CA GLN A 99 4.95 -10.95 -17.86
C GLN A 99 4.38 -9.53 -17.85
N ASP A 100 3.11 -9.37 -17.50
CA ASP A 100 2.47 -8.05 -17.49
C ASP A 100 3.04 -7.13 -16.41
N PHE A 101 3.25 -7.66 -15.21
CA PHE A 101 3.87 -6.88 -14.14
C PHE A 101 5.32 -6.48 -14.46
N ARG A 102 6.05 -7.32 -15.21
CA ARG A 102 7.42 -7.00 -15.69
C ARG A 102 7.43 -5.96 -16.82
N SER A 103 6.37 -5.87 -17.61
CA SER A 103 6.24 -4.88 -18.71
C SER A 103 6.23 -3.44 -18.20
N GLN A 104 5.86 -3.23 -16.93
CA GLN A 104 5.70 -1.91 -16.28
C GLN A 104 4.67 -1.01 -16.94
N GLU A 105 3.78 -1.57 -17.75
CA GLU A 105 2.62 -0.87 -18.26
C GLU A 105 1.51 -0.90 -17.20
N GLU A 106 1.21 0.27 -16.64
CA GLU A 106 0.25 0.40 -15.54
C GLU A 106 -1.17 -0.01 -15.96
N SER A 107 -1.55 0.30 -17.20
CA SER A 107 -2.84 -0.08 -17.78
C SER A 107 -3.06 -1.59 -17.82
N THR A 108 -2.04 -2.38 -18.16
CA THR A 108 -2.15 -3.85 -18.25
C THR A 108 -2.09 -4.51 -16.88
N SER A 109 -1.22 -4.00 -15.99
CA SER A 109 -1.07 -4.53 -14.62
C SER A 109 -2.37 -4.38 -13.83
N LYS A 110 -3.06 -3.23 -13.96
CA LYS A 110 -4.33 -2.93 -13.26
C LYS A 110 -5.46 -3.91 -13.57
N LEU A 111 -5.46 -4.50 -14.77
CA LEU A 111 -6.47 -5.48 -15.17
C LEU A 111 -6.46 -6.72 -14.27
N TRP A 112 -5.29 -7.08 -13.72
CA TRP A 112 -5.14 -8.26 -12.85
C TRP A 112 -5.61 -8.05 -11.42
N PHE A 113 -5.86 -6.82 -10.97
CA PHE A 113 -6.08 -6.54 -9.55
C PHE A 113 -7.33 -7.21 -8.96
N PRO A 114 -8.48 -7.28 -9.67
CA PRO A 114 -9.64 -8.03 -9.19
C PRO A 114 -9.31 -9.50 -8.96
N TYR A 115 -8.63 -10.15 -9.92
CA TYR A 115 -8.19 -11.55 -9.80
C TYR A 115 -7.22 -11.73 -8.63
N LEU A 116 -6.22 -10.86 -8.50
CA LEU A 116 -5.23 -10.93 -7.44
C LEU A 116 -5.86 -10.74 -6.05
N LYS A 117 -6.88 -9.88 -5.92
CA LYS A 117 -7.60 -9.73 -4.66
C LYS A 117 -8.41 -10.99 -4.32
N LEU A 118 -9.10 -11.58 -5.30
CA LEU A 118 -9.83 -12.85 -5.12
C LEU A 118 -8.89 -13.99 -4.71
N PHE A 119 -7.79 -14.16 -5.45
CA PHE A 119 -6.75 -15.15 -5.15
C PHE A 119 -6.14 -14.94 -3.76
N TYR A 120 -5.78 -13.70 -3.41
CA TYR A 120 -5.19 -13.37 -2.11
C TYR A 120 -6.17 -13.63 -0.96
N THR A 121 -7.46 -13.34 -1.16
CA THR A 121 -8.52 -13.61 -0.19
C THR A 121 -8.66 -15.11 0.06
N ALA A 122 -8.63 -15.91 -1.01
CA ALA A 122 -8.66 -17.37 -0.92
C ALA A 122 -7.44 -17.92 -0.15
N VAL A 123 -6.24 -17.52 -0.56
CA VAL A 123 -4.98 -18.01 0.02
C VAL A 123 -4.84 -17.62 1.51
N ASN A 124 -5.36 -16.48 1.94
CA ASN A 124 -5.32 -16.07 3.34
C ASN A 124 -6.24 -16.87 4.26
N LYS A 125 -7.28 -17.54 3.73
CA LYS A 125 -8.13 -18.46 4.52
C LYS A 125 -7.41 -19.76 4.86
N LEU A 126 -6.34 -20.09 4.15
CA LEU A 126 -5.53 -21.29 4.37
C LEU A 126 -4.66 -21.12 5.63
N PRO A 127 -4.35 -22.21 6.37
CA PRO A 127 -3.47 -22.16 7.52
C PRO A 127 -2.04 -21.80 7.10
N ASN A 128 -1.29 -21.22 8.04
CA ASN A 128 0.14 -20.99 7.85
C ASN A 128 0.88 -22.33 7.88
N ALA A 129 1.80 -22.52 6.93
CA ALA A 129 2.71 -23.64 6.87
C ALA A 129 4.07 -23.21 7.44
N HIS A 130 4.39 -23.70 8.64
CA HIS A 130 5.73 -23.58 9.22
C HIS A 130 6.63 -24.65 8.59
N THR A 131 7.35 -24.30 7.52
CA THR A 131 8.12 -25.28 6.76
C THR A 131 9.29 -24.64 6.01
N HIS A 132 10.14 -25.49 5.46
CA HIS A 132 11.13 -25.08 4.47
C HIS A 132 10.52 -25.19 3.08
N VAL A 133 10.73 -24.16 2.28
CA VAL A 133 10.31 -24.13 0.89
C VAL A 133 11.49 -23.82 -0.01
N TRP A 134 11.38 -24.25 -1.26
CA TRP A 134 12.45 -24.24 -2.23
C TRP A 134 11.99 -23.50 -3.48
N ARG A 135 12.89 -22.69 -4.03
CA ARG A 135 12.72 -21.98 -5.30
C ARG A 135 14.06 -21.92 -6.00
N SER A 136 14.07 -21.91 -7.34
CA SER A 136 15.30 -21.70 -8.10
C SER A 136 15.35 -20.28 -8.66
N ILE A 137 16.55 -19.71 -8.67
CA ILE A 137 16.83 -18.39 -9.24
C ILE A 137 18.03 -18.44 -10.20
N PRO A 138 18.11 -17.57 -11.21
CA PRO A 138 19.29 -17.46 -12.03
C PRO A 138 20.51 -16.98 -11.24
N GLU A 139 21.70 -17.48 -11.57
CA GLU A 139 22.96 -17.15 -10.89
C GLU A 139 23.26 -15.64 -10.84
N ASN A 140 22.85 -14.89 -11.87
CA ASN A 140 23.04 -13.44 -11.92
C ASN A 140 22.26 -12.69 -10.81
N MET A 141 21.17 -13.25 -10.29
CA MET A 141 20.37 -12.66 -9.21
C MET A 141 21.07 -12.75 -7.86
N THR A 142 21.94 -13.74 -7.67
CA THR A 142 22.57 -13.97 -6.37
C THR A 142 23.52 -12.85 -5.97
N LYS A 143 24.14 -12.17 -6.95
CA LYS A 143 24.98 -10.99 -6.68
C LYS A 143 24.21 -9.82 -6.07
N GLU A 144 22.92 -9.68 -6.39
CA GLU A 144 22.06 -8.64 -5.80
C GLU A 144 21.48 -9.07 -4.45
N LEU A 145 21.17 -10.36 -4.27
CA LEU A 145 20.76 -10.91 -2.97
C LEU A 145 21.88 -10.77 -1.94
N ASN A 146 23.12 -11.06 -2.31
CA ASN A 146 24.29 -10.93 -1.43
C ASN A 146 24.60 -9.48 -1.02
N LYS A 147 24.02 -8.47 -1.68
CA LYS A 147 24.18 -7.05 -1.34
C LYS A 147 23.14 -6.55 -0.33
N LYS A 148 22.07 -7.31 -0.07
CA LYS A 148 20.95 -6.90 0.77
C LYS A 148 20.78 -7.87 1.92
N ASP A 149 20.65 -7.35 3.14
CA ASP A 149 20.36 -8.19 4.30
C ASP A 149 18.89 -8.67 4.32
N GLU A 150 18.02 -8.02 3.54
CA GLU A 150 16.58 -8.29 3.45
C GLU A 150 16.06 -8.19 2.01
N ILE A 151 15.15 -9.11 1.68
CA ILE A 151 14.45 -9.20 0.40
C ILE A 151 12.95 -9.18 0.68
N ILE A 152 12.20 -8.46 -0.17
CA ILE A 152 10.74 -8.37 -0.09
C ILE A 152 10.17 -9.08 -1.32
N CYS A 153 9.30 -10.05 -1.08
CA CYS A 153 8.48 -10.72 -2.09
C CYS A 153 7.37 -9.77 -2.53
N TRP A 154 7.62 -8.92 -3.54
CA TRP A 154 6.61 -7.93 -3.99
C TRP A 154 5.44 -8.53 -4.78
N SER A 155 5.60 -9.74 -5.28
CA SER A 155 4.60 -10.52 -6.03
C SER A 155 4.25 -11.79 -5.27
N ILE A 156 3.17 -12.46 -5.69
CA ILE A 156 2.93 -13.86 -5.36
C ILE A 156 4.20 -14.64 -5.72
N THR A 157 4.80 -15.26 -4.72
CA THR A 157 6.06 -16.00 -4.87
C THR A 157 5.78 -17.48 -4.63
N SER A 158 5.75 -18.25 -5.71
CA SER A 158 5.56 -19.69 -5.67
C SER A 158 6.84 -20.41 -5.24
N CYS A 159 6.71 -21.31 -4.27
CA CYS A 159 7.79 -22.19 -3.83
C CYS A 159 7.25 -23.62 -3.75
N SER A 160 8.12 -24.63 -3.78
CA SER A 160 7.72 -26.01 -3.46
C SER A 160 8.23 -26.39 -2.08
N SER A 161 7.46 -27.16 -1.32
CA SER A 161 7.99 -27.80 -0.10
C SER A 161 8.84 -29.04 -0.41
N SER A 162 8.89 -29.50 -1.67
CA SER A 162 9.73 -30.60 -2.13
C SER A 162 10.94 -30.10 -2.93
N ILE A 163 12.14 -30.50 -2.50
CA ILE A 163 13.38 -30.20 -3.22
C ILE A 163 13.49 -31.01 -4.52
N ASP A 164 12.91 -32.21 -4.57
CA ASP A 164 12.97 -33.08 -5.74
C ASP A 164 12.23 -32.44 -6.91
N VAL A 165 11.08 -31.82 -6.63
CA VAL A 165 10.35 -31.00 -7.60
C VAL A 165 11.32 -29.98 -8.18
N ILE A 166 11.93 -29.11 -7.36
CA ILE A 166 12.82 -28.06 -7.84
C ILE A 166 14.05 -28.58 -8.60
N ASN A 167 14.64 -29.69 -8.16
CA ASN A 167 15.81 -30.28 -8.82
C ASN A 167 15.48 -30.75 -10.24
N GLU A 168 14.30 -31.35 -10.46
CA GLU A 168 13.82 -31.72 -11.79
C GLU A 168 13.62 -30.49 -12.70
N LEU A 169 13.33 -29.32 -12.12
CA LEU A 169 13.08 -28.08 -12.87
C LEU A 169 14.34 -27.24 -13.10
N SER A 170 15.35 -27.41 -12.25
CA SER A 170 16.50 -26.51 -12.21
C SER A 170 17.31 -26.54 -13.50
N GLN A 171 17.57 -25.35 -14.07
CA GLN A 171 18.36 -25.19 -15.29
C GLN A 171 19.87 -25.11 -14.97
N ILE A 172 20.70 -25.34 -15.99
CA ILE A 172 22.15 -25.09 -15.95
C ILE A 172 22.37 -23.59 -15.62
N ASN A 173 23.14 -23.30 -14.56
CA ASN A 173 23.41 -21.94 -14.02
C ASN A 173 22.29 -21.33 -13.17
N SER A 174 21.55 -22.15 -12.42
CA SER A 174 20.61 -21.70 -11.39
C SER A 174 21.10 -22.00 -9.97
N ARG A 175 20.75 -21.15 -9.01
CA ARG A 175 20.99 -21.33 -7.58
C ARG A 175 19.69 -21.64 -6.86
N LEU A 176 19.76 -22.49 -5.84
CA LEU A 176 18.59 -22.87 -5.06
C LEU A 176 18.44 -21.97 -3.84
N LEU A 177 17.24 -21.43 -3.66
CA LEU A 177 16.81 -20.76 -2.43
C LEU A 177 16.19 -21.80 -1.52
N LYS A 178 16.69 -21.90 -0.28
CA LYS A 178 16.02 -22.57 0.82
C LYS A 178 15.45 -21.51 1.74
N ILE A 179 14.14 -21.39 1.81
CA ILE A 179 13.44 -20.37 2.59
C ILE A 179 12.74 -21.05 3.77
N GLU A 180 13.11 -20.70 4.99
CA GLU A 180 12.31 -21.02 6.18
C GLU A 180 11.15 -20.02 6.26
N THR A 181 9.91 -20.50 6.17
CA THR A 181 8.71 -19.67 6.21
C THR A 181 7.83 -20.04 7.40
N ALA A 182 7.24 -19.02 8.01
CA ALA A 182 6.27 -19.14 9.09
C ALA A 182 4.87 -18.72 8.69
N THR A 183 4.69 -18.02 7.56
CA THR A 183 3.37 -17.59 7.06
C THR A 183 2.99 -18.16 5.69
N GLY A 184 3.88 -18.96 5.08
CA GLY A 184 3.64 -19.58 3.77
C GLY A 184 2.32 -20.35 3.73
N LYS A 185 1.66 -20.34 2.57
CA LYS A 185 0.32 -20.93 2.41
C LYS A 185 0.39 -22.13 1.49
N ASN A 186 0.10 -23.32 2.01
CA ASN A 186 0.11 -24.55 1.21
C ASN A 186 -1.16 -24.61 0.35
N ILE A 187 -1.00 -24.59 -0.97
CA ILE A 187 -2.11 -24.61 -1.93
C ILE A 187 -2.26 -25.96 -2.64
N SER A 188 -1.49 -26.98 -2.26
CA SER A 188 -1.40 -28.26 -3.00
C SER A 188 -2.76 -28.93 -3.19
N ASN A 189 -3.63 -28.93 -2.17
CA ASN A 189 -4.97 -29.52 -2.20
C ASN A 189 -5.98 -28.76 -3.10
N TYR A 190 -5.59 -27.60 -3.60
CA TYR A 190 -6.40 -26.67 -4.40
C TYR A 190 -5.79 -26.41 -5.78
N SER A 191 -4.62 -26.99 -6.04
CA SER A 191 -3.85 -26.81 -7.27
C SER A 191 -4.26 -27.82 -8.35
N ASN A 192 -4.08 -27.45 -9.62
CA ASN A 192 -4.10 -28.34 -10.78
C ASN A 192 -2.85 -29.24 -10.86
N SER A 193 -1.84 -29.05 -9.99
CA SER A 193 -0.66 -29.92 -9.87
C SER A 193 -0.31 -30.18 -8.40
N PRO A 194 -1.12 -30.98 -7.67
CA PRO A 194 -0.93 -31.23 -6.23
C PRO A 194 0.41 -31.88 -5.87
N ASP A 195 0.97 -32.64 -6.80
CA ASP A 195 2.27 -33.33 -6.72
C ASP A 195 3.45 -32.36 -6.66
N GLN A 196 3.27 -31.10 -7.07
CA GLN A 196 4.31 -30.08 -6.97
C GLN A 196 4.48 -29.51 -5.56
N HIS A 197 3.60 -29.87 -4.63
CA HIS A 197 3.65 -29.48 -3.22
C HIS A 197 3.82 -27.95 -3.02
N GLU A 198 3.05 -27.17 -3.78
CA GLU A 198 3.20 -25.72 -3.92
C GLU A 198 2.80 -24.97 -2.62
N VAL A 199 3.68 -24.07 -2.21
CA VAL A 199 3.54 -23.16 -1.08
C VAL A 199 3.75 -21.73 -1.56
N ILE A 200 2.77 -20.87 -1.30
CA ILE A 200 2.80 -19.46 -1.70
C ILE A 200 3.36 -18.61 -0.56
N LEU A 201 4.34 -17.78 -0.87
CA LEU A 201 4.67 -16.61 -0.05
C LEU A 201 3.88 -15.42 -0.59
N CYS A 202 3.10 -14.82 0.29
CA CYS A 202 2.22 -13.72 -0.05
C CYS A 202 3.01 -12.45 -0.46
N PRO A 203 2.42 -11.58 -1.30
CA PRO A 203 2.99 -10.26 -1.54
C PRO A 203 3.26 -9.52 -0.23
N GLY A 204 4.45 -8.94 -0.11
CA GLY A 204 4.94 -8.26 1.09
C GLY A 204 5.72 -9.15 2.06
N THR A 205 5.79 -10.48 1.87
CA THR A 205 6.62 -11.36 2.71
C THR A 205 8.08 -10.90 2.67
N ARG A 206 8.66 -10.71 3.86
CA ARG A 206 10.04 -10.25 4.04
C ARG A 206 10.89 -11.44 4.42
N VAL A 207 12.00 -11.65 3.72
CA VAL A 207 12.95 -12.71 4.02
C VAL A 207 14.33 -12.11 4.20
N ARG A 208 15.07 -12.58 5.21
CA ARG A 208 16.46 -12.19 5.44
C ARG A 208 17.41 -13.26 4.94
N LEU A 209 18.58 -12.83 4.51
CA LEU A 209 19.68 -13.73 4.21
C LEU A 209 20.28 -14.28 5.50
N LEU A 210 20.27 -15.60 5.64
CA LEU A 210 21.02 -16.29 6.69
C LEU A 210 22.46 -16.44 6.21
N ARG A 211 23.37 -15.62 6.75
CA ARG A 211 24.80 -15.78 6.49
C ARG A 211 25.28 -17.02 7.25
N ASN A 212 25.29 -18.17 6.59
CA ASN A 212 26.13 -19.28 7.00
C ASN A 212 27.36 -19.30 6.10
N ASP A 213 28.50 -19.30 6.78
CA ASP A 213 29.83 -19.19 6.24
C ASP A 213 30.19 -20.33 5.29
N LEU A 214 30.83 -19.95 4.18
CA LEU A 214 31.58 -20.73 3.21
C LEU A 214 30.78 -21.72 2.35
N PRO A 215 30.80 -21.58 1.01
CA PRO A 215 30.38 -22.67 0.14
C PRO A 215 31.27 -23.87 0.44
N ASP A 216 30.68 -25.06 0.61
CA ASP A 216 31.45 -26.30 0.53
C ASP A 216 32.08 -26.34 -0.88
N PRO A 217 33.42 -26.29 -1.01
CA PRO A 217 34.07 -26.27 -2.31
C PRO A 217 33.83 -27.55 -3.13
N MET A 218 33.19 -28.59 -2.57
CA MET A 218 32.74 -29.79 -3.29
C MET A 218 31.24 -29.81 -3.63
N SER A 219 30.44 -28.82 -3.22
CA SER A 219 29.02 -28.75 -3.55
C SER A 219 28.81 -28.18 -4.96
N LEU A 220 28.33 -29.02 -5.89
CA LEU A 220 27.95 -28.62 -7.27
C LEU A 220 26.75 -27.66 -7.31
N ILE A 221 26.00 -27.52 -6.22
CA ILE A 221 24.78 -26.70 -6.13
C ILE A 221 24.97 -25.66 -5.03
N ASP A 222 24.91 -24.38 -5.41
CA ASP A 222 25.16 -23.26 -4.52
C ASP A 222 23.83 -22.80 -3.88
N ILE A 223 23.54 -23.26 -2.66
CA ILE A 223 22.29 -23.00 -1.93
C ILE A 223 22.37 -21.66 -1.19
N VAL A 224 21.30 -20.86 -1.29
CA VAL A 224 21.12 -19.62 -0.52
C VAL A 224 20.09 -19.86 0.56
N TYR A 225 20.48 -19.64 1.82
CA TYR A 225 19.59 -19.82 2.96
C TYR A 225 18.90 -18.50 3.33
N LEU A 226 17.58 -18.54 3.39
CA LEU A 226 16.72 -17.39 3.70
C LEU A 226 15.79 -17.76 4.86
N GLN A 227 15.44 -16.78 5.68
CA GLN A 227 14.45 -16.92 6.75
C GLN A 227 13.44 -15.79 6.67
N GLU A 228 12.16 -16.14 6.70
CA GLU A 228 11.09 -15.17 6.82
C GLU A 228 11.21 -14.37 8.12
N ILE A 229 11.09 -13.05 8.00
CA ILE A 229 11.08 -12.15 9.14
C ILE A 229 9.64 -12.08 9.64
N THR A 230 9.36 -12.75 10.76
CA THR A 230 8.14 -12.54 11.53
C THR A 230 8.45 -11.68 12.75
N ASP A 231 7.53 -10.81 13.14
CA ASP A 231 7.75 -9.84 14.22
C ASP A 231 7.68 -10.46 15.64
N THR A 232 7.86 -11.78 15.75
CA THR A 232 7.58 -12.57 16.95
C THR A 232 8.80 -12.95 17.79
N ASN A 233 10.00 -12.42 17.49
CA ASN A 233 11.19 -12.67 18.31
C ASN A 233 11.41 -11.56 19.35
N GLY A 234 10.64 -11.61 20.45
CA GLY A 234 10.80 -10.77 21.64
C GLY A 234 9.54 -10.80 22.51
N GLY A 235 9.68 -11.14 23.79
CA GLY A 235 8.56 -11.34 24.72
C GLY A 235 7.65 -10.12 24.93
N GLU A 236 6.42 -10.44 25.33
CA GLU A 236 5.33 -9.58 25.79
C GLU A 236 4.74 -8.54 24.80
N SER A 237 3.44 -8.75 24.58
CA SER A 237 2.42 -7.81 24.10
C SER A 237 2.27 -7.56 22.58
N SER A 238 1.02 -7.77 22.18
CA SER A 238 0.23 -6.89 21.30
C SER A 238 0.24 -7.12 19.79
N ASN A 239 -0.99 -7.15 19.28
CA ASN A 239 -1.40 -6.87 17.91
C ASN A 239 -0.67 -5.66 17.34
N SER A 240 0.45 -5.89 16.67
CA SER A 240 0.92 -5.04 15.59
C SER A 240 2.05 -5.79 14.90
N VAL A 241 1.91 -6.11 13.61
CA VAL A 241 2.83 -5.63 12.58
C VAL A 241 2.16 -5.77 11.21
N THR A 242 1.60 -4.64 10.76
CA THR A 242 1.56 -4.22 9.35
C THR A 242 2.05 -2.77 9.22
N LYS A 243 2.72 -2.25 10.25
CA LYS A 243 3.33 -0.92 10.26
C LYS A 243 4.83 -1.08 10.25
N ASN A 244 5.42 -1.14 9.06
CA ASN A 244 6.74 -0.57 8.73
C ASN A 244 7.12 -0.93 7.29
N CYS A 245 6.37 -0.43 6.30
CA CYS A 245 6.96 -0.20 4.99
C CYS A 245 7.63 1.19 5.04
N LEU A 246 8.95 1.18 5.22
CA LEU A 246 9.79 2.37 5.20
C LEU A 246 9.62 3.08 3.86
N ILE A 247 9.10 4.30 3.95
CA ILE A 247 8.96 5.28 2.87
C ILE A 247 10.36 5.52 2.27
N ARG A 248 10.63 4.93 1.11
CA ARG A 248 11.64 5.43 0.18
C ARG A 248 10.89 6.09 -0.95
N THR A 249 10.75 7.41 -0.87
CA THR A 249 10.14 8.23 -1.92
C THR A 249 10.96 8.11 -3.21
N SER A 250 10.54 7.20 -4.09
CA SER A 250 10.88 7.27 -5.50
C SER A 250 10.16 8.49 -6.08
N ILE A 251 10.87 9.60 -6.23
CA ILE A 251 10.40 10.78 -6.98
C ILE A 251 9.99 10.27 -8.37
N SER A 252 8.70 10.39 -8.70
CA SER A 252 8.14 9.85 -9.95
C SER A 252 8.89 10.44 -11.16
N LYS A 253 9.12 9.62 -12.19
CA LYS A 253 9.72 10.07 -13.47
C LYS A 253 8.94 11.25 -14.08
N SER A 254 7.65 11.39 -13.77
CA SER A 254 6.83 12.57 -14.12
C SER A 254 7.31 13.85 -13.44
N TYR A 255 7.65 13.80 -12.15
CA TYR A 255 8.14 14.99 -11.43
C TYR A 255 9.50 15.48 -11.98
N LYS A 256 10.38 14.55 -12.41
CA LYS A 256 11.62 14.91 -13.11
C LYS A 256 11.35 15.57 -14.46
N LYS A 257 10.38 15.09 -15.25
CA LYS A 257 9.96 15.74 -16.51
C LYS A 257 9.42 17.15 -16.26
N TRP A 258 8.59 17.33 -15.25
CA TRP A 258 8.05 18.64 -14.86
C TRP A 258 9.13 19.61 -14.35
N LEU A 259 10.08 19.13 -13.55
CA LEU A 259 11.20 19.94 -13.07
C LEU A 259 12.13 20.38 -14.21
N ILE A 260 12.39 19.49 -15.19
CA ILE A 260 13.18 19.82 -16.39
C ILE A 260 12.45 20.85 -17.26
N LEU A 261 11.15 20.69 -17.47
CA LEU A 261 10.34 21.66 -18.23
C LEU A 261 10.28 23.03 -17.54
N LEU A 262 10.16 23.06 -16.21
CA LEU A 262 10.21 24.28 -15.41
C LEU A 262 11.58 24.96 -15.52
N LEU A 263 12.67 24.21 -15.39
CA LEU A 263 14.04 24.72 -15.55
C LEU A 263 14.28 25.26 -16.97
N MET A 264 13.78 24.59 -18.01
CA MET A 264 13.84 25.10 -19.39
C MET A 264 13.10 26.43 -19.55
N HIS A 265 11.90 26.56 -18.96
CA HIS A 265 11.15 27.82 -19.00
C HIS A 265 11.86 28.95 -18.25
N ILE A 266 12.47 28.67 -17.10
CA ILE A 266 13.27 29.65 -16.34
C ILE A 266 14.50 30.08 -17.15
N ILE A 267 15.18 29.15 -17.82
CA ILE A 267 16.33 29.46 -18.69
C ILE A 267 15.91 30.32 -19.88
N ILE A 268 14.77 30.01 -20.53
CA ILE A 268 14.22 30.83 -21.62
C ILE A 268 13.87 32.23 -21.12
N LEU A 269 13.31 32.35 -19.91
CA LEU A 269 12.98 33.65 -19.31
C LEU A 269 14.23 34.47 -18.99
N LEU A 270 15.28 33.83 -18.46
CA LEU A 270 16.56 34.47 -18.17
C LEU A 270 17.30 34.88 -19.45
N LEU A 271 17.25 34.08 -20.51
CA LEU A 271 17.77 34.43 -21.83
C LEU A 271 17.01 35.60 -22.45
N ALA A 272 15.68 35.63 -22.32
CA ALA A 272 14.86 36.75 -22.78
C ALA A 272 15.18 38.03 -22.01
N LEU A 273 15.38 37.95 -20.69
CA LEU A 273 15.81 39.08 -19.84
C LEU A 273 17.24 39.55 -20.18
N PHE A 274 18.16 38.62 -20.46
CA PHE A 274 19.52 38.94 -20.89
C PHE A 274 19.55 39.62 -22.25
N LEU A 275 18.75 39.14 -23.22
CA LEU A 275 18.60 39.77 -24.54
C LEU A 275 17.88 41.14 -24.46
N PHE A 276 17.01 41.33 -23.46
CA PHE A 276 16.41 42.64 -23.17
C PHE A 276 17.42 43.60 -22.53
N ASN A 277 18.21 43.13 -21.56
CA ASN A 277 19.25 43.94 -20.92
C ASN A 277 20.41 44.28 -21.88
N SER A 278 20.80 43.38 -22.77
CA SER A 278 21.83 43.66 -23.79
C SER A 278 21.34 44.65 -24.86
N LYS A 279 20.02 44.77 -25.06
CA LYS A 279 19.43 45.87 -25.85
C LYS A 279 19.33 47.19 -25.08
N ILE A 280 19.33 47.18 -23.74
CA ILE A 280 19.25 48.40 -22.93
C ILE A 280 20.61 49.14 -22.88
N GLU A 281 21.74 48.44 -22.98
CA GLU A 281 23.06 49.10 -23.05
C GLU A 281 23.44 49.63 -24.45
N ALA A 282 22.70 49.26 -25.50
CA ALA A 282 22.92 49.78 -26.86
C ALA A 282 22.07 51.02 -27.21
N TRP A 283 21.27 51.54 -26.27
CA TRP A 283 20.29 52.62 -26.53
C TRP A 283 20.61 53.98 -25.92
N THR A 284 21.77 54.15 -25.26
CA THR A 284 22.19 55.47 -24.75
C THR A 284 22.97 56.32 -25.76
N THR A 285 23.26 55.83 -26.97
CA THR A 285 23.75 56.67 -28.07
C THR A 285 23.34 56.09 -29.43
N PHE A 286 22.16 56.45 -29.95
CA PHE A 286 21.97 56.64 -31.39
C PHE A 286 20.62 57.32 -31.68
N GLU A 287 20.69 58.53 -32.25
CA GLU A 287 19.57 59.26 -32.83
C GLU A 287 19.05 58.59 -34.10
N LEU A 288 17.74 58.73 -34.32
CA LEU A 288 17.03 58.78 -35.61
C LEU A 288 17.34 57.71 -36.68
N SER A 289 16.42 56.76 -36.87
CA SER A 289 15.49 56.75 -38.01
C SER A 289 14.84 55.38 -38.23
N ASN A 290 13.52 55.39 -38.45
CA ASN A 290 12.71 54.44 -39.21
C ASN A 290 12.93 52.92 -38.99
N SER A 291 12.08 52.29 -38.17
CA SER A 291 11.04 51.35 -38.64
C SER A 291 10.37 50.61 -37.46
N THR A 292 9.06 50.80 -37.35
CA THR A 292 8.06 49.95 -36.68
C THR A 292 8.49 49.10 -35.48
N VAL A 293 8.49 49.72 -34.29
CA VAL A 293 8.33 49.00 -33.02
C VAL A 293 6.83 48.70 -32.85
N PRO A 294 6.39 47.45 -32.60
CA PRO A 294 4.98 47.16 -32.39
C PRO A 294 4.51 47.87 -31.11
N SER A 295 3.34 48.53 -31.19
CA SER A 295 2.84 49.36 -30.10
C SER A 295 2.59 48.53 -28.82
N PRO A 296 2.65 49.15 -27.62
CA PRO A 296 2.38 48.47 -26.34
C PRO A 296 1.01 47.78 -26.23
N GLN A 297 0.13 47.98 -27.22
CA GLN A 297 -1.18 47.33 -27.30
C GLN A 297 -1.12 45.90 -27.85
N ALA A 298 -0.06 45.49 -28.55
CA ALA A 298 0.10 44.12 -29.06
C ALA A 298 0.61 43.12 -27.99
N ILE A 299 1.20 43.62 -26.90
CA ILE A 299 1.72 42.80 -25.79
C ILE A 299 0.67 42.62 -24.67
N ARG A 300 -0.36 43.47 -24.63
CA ARG A 300 -1.45 43.40 -23.66
C ARG A 300 -2.26 42.10 -23.70
N PRO A 301 -2.58 41.48 -24.85
CA PRO A 301 -3.27 40.19 -24.87
C PRO A 301 -2.38 39.08 -24.31
N LEU A 302 -1.06 39.14 -24.56
CA LEU A 302 -0.10 38.15 -24.08
C LEU A 302 0.13 38.29 -22.56
N PHE A 303 0.25 39.51 -22.05
CA PHE A 303 0.33 39.76 -20.60
C PHE A 303 -1.00 39.52 -19.90
N SER A 304 -2.15 39.79 -20.53
CA SER A 304 -3.45 39.42 -19.99
C SER A 304 -3.64 37.91 -19.99
N PHE A 305 -3.18 37.21 -21.03
CA PHE A 305 -3.24 35.74 -21.07
C PHE A 305 -2.29 35.13 -20.05
N ILE A 306 -1.06 35.61 -19.93
CA ILE A 306 -0.09 35.16 -18.92
C ILE A 306 -0.53 35.57 -17.52
N TYR A 307 -1.14 36.74 -17.32
CA TYR A 307 -1.71 37.17 -16.04
C TYR A 307 -2.93 36.32 -15.69
N SER A 308 -3.86 36.07 -16.62
CA SER A 308 -4.99 35.16 -16.44
C SER A 308 -4.55 33.72 -16.23
N LEU A 309 -3.49 33.24 -16.89
CA LEU A 309 -2.88 31.93 -16.66
C LEU A 309 -2.17 31.90 -15.30
N SER A 310 -1.53 33.00 -14.89
CA SER A 310 -0.91 33.16 -13.57
C SER A 310 -1.92 33.34 -12.45
N GLN A 311 -3.13 33.81 -12.77
CA GLN A 311 -4.26 33.94 -11.84
C GLN A 311 -5.09 32.66 -11.81
N MET A 312 -5.13 31.87 -12.90
CA MET A 312 -5.55 30.46 -12.87
C MET A 312 -4.58 29.66 -11.99
N MET A 313 -3.28 29.77 -12.21
CA MET A 313 -2.25 29.11 -11.41
C MET A 313 -2.09 29.68 -9.98
N ARG A 314 -2.57 30.91 -9.70
CA ARG A 314 -2.63 31.49 -8.34
C ARG A 314 -3.95 31.26 -7.61
N ASN A 315 -5.06 31.06 -8.34
CA ASN A 315 -6.35 30.66 -7.77
C ASN A 315 -6.55 29.16 -7.70
N ASP A 316 -5.51 28.37 -7.97
CA ASP A 316 -5.40 27.03 -7.45
C ASP A 316 -5.18 27.08 -5.93
N LYS A 317 -6.25 27.42 -5.20
CA LYS A 317 -6.65 26.68 -4.01
C LYS A 317 -7.10 25.25 -4.41
N LEU A 318 -6.39 24.62 -5.33
CA LEU A 318 -6.27 23.18 -5.39
C LEU A 318 -5.18 22.82 -4.39
N SER A 319 -5.54 22.92 -3.11
CA SER A 319 -5.15 21.85 -2.22
C SER A 319 -5.78 20.59 -2.80
N VAL A 320 -5.09 19.93 -3.74
CA VAL A 320 -5.36 18.54 -4.09
C VAL A 320 -5.08 17.78 -2.80
N ILE A 321 -6.11 17.65 -1.99
CA ILE A 321 -6.20 16.63 -0.97
C ILE A 321 -6.64 15.41 -1.76
N HIS A 322 -5.77 14.42 -1.91
CA HIS A 322 -6.19 13.10 -2.38
C HIS A 322 -7.19 12.57 -1.38
N VAL A 323 -8.46 12.74 -1.69
CA VAL A 323 -9.53 12.06 -0.99
C VAL A 323 -9.68 10.71 -1.66
N GLN A 324 -9.18 9.66 -1.00
CA GLN A 324 -9.53 8.29 -1.38
C GLN A 324 -10.95 8.00 -0.87
N ILE A 325 -11.63 7.06 -1.50
CA ILE A 325 -12.94 6.58 -1.06
C ILE A 325 -12.83 5.06 -0.93
N ASP A 326 -13.32 4.47 0.17
CA ASP A 326 -13.37 3.01 0.30
C ASP A 326 -14.64 2.38 -0.28
N GLU A 327 -14.64 1.06 -0.29
CA GLU A 327 -15.69 0.15 -0.76
C GLU A 327 -17.04 0.32 -0.02
N LEU A 328 -17.12 1.13 1.04
CA LEU A 328 -18.35 1.47 1.78
C LEU A 328 -18.80 2.93 1.56
N GLY A 329 -18.08 3.70 0.75
CA GLY A 329 -18.37 5.10 0.44
C GLY A 329 -17.75 6.12 1.40
N ASN A 330 -16.82 5.71 2.29
CA ASN A 330 -16.17 6.61 3.24
C ASN A 330 -15.01 7.36 2.58
N LYS A 331 -14.90 8.66 2.85
CA LYS A 331 -13.92 9.59 2.23
C LYS A 331 -12.73 9.88 3.15
N TYR A 332 -11.50 9.82 2.63
CA TYR A 332 -10.22 9.96 3.34
C TYR A 332 -9.53 11.32 3.13
N ASP A 333 -8.63 11.76 4.02
CA ASP A 333 -7.68 12.86 3.75
C ASP A 333 -6.24 12.33 3.74
N CYS A 334 -5.60 12.34 2.57
CA CYS A 334 -4.24 11.80 2.38
C CYS A 334 -3.10 12.61 3.03
N LYS A 335 -3.35 13.81 3.57
CA LYS A 335 -2.31 14.58 4.28
C LYS A 335 -2.17 14.16 5.75
N SER A 336 -3.20 13.50 6.26
CA SER A 336 -3.33 13.01 7.61
C SER A 336 -2.90 11.54 7.66
N LYS A 337 -1.94 11.15 8.50
CA LYS A 337 -1.59 9.73 8.75
C LYS A 337 -2.70 8.97 9.51
N TYR A 338 -3.96 9.34 9.31
CA TYR A 338 -5.10 9.00 10.16
C TYR A 338 -6.25 8.47 9.31
N TYR A 339 -7.03 7.55 9.89
CA TYR A 339 -8.24 7.04 9.27
C TYR A 339 -9.42 7.89 9.74
N VAL A 340 -10.25 8.38 8.83
CA VAL A 340 -11.39 9.25 9.16
C VAL A 340 -12.64 8.80 8.41
N GLU A 341 -13.64 8.30 9.13
CA GLU A 341 -15.00 8.03 8.65
C GLU A 341 -15.85 9.29 8.85
N LEU A 342 -16.05 10.10 7.81
CA LEU A 342 -16.89 11.30 7.89
C LEU A 342 -18.10 11.20 6.99
N ARG A 343 -19.26 11.60 7.51
CA ARG A 343 -20.50 11.70 6.72
C ARG A 343 -20.51 12.95 5.84
N GLU A 344 -19.85 14.02 6.24
CA GLU A 344 -19.87 15.31 5.53
C GLU A 344 -18.45 15.90 5.37
N TRP A 345 -18.24 16.56 4.24
CA TRP A 345 -17.01 17.27 3.91
C TRP A 345 -17.40 18.60 3.27
N LYS A 346 -16.74 19.69 3.65
CA LYS A 346 -16.96 21.01 3.08
C LYS A 346 -15.64 21.67 2.74
N ASP A 347 -15.47 22.09 1.49
CA ASP A 347 -14.25 22.75 0.98
C ASP A 347 -12.93 22.00 1.27
N GLY A 348 -13.00 20.65 1.28
CA GLY A 348 -11.84 19.79 1.56
C GLY A 348 -11.49 19.65 3.04
N LYS A 349 -12.33 20.15 3.95
CA LYS A 349 -12.16 20.02 5.40
C LYS A 349 -13.25 19.16 6.03
N LYS A 350 -12.92 18.56 7.17
CA LYS A 350 -13.84 17.72 7.95
C LYS A 350 -14.97 18.58 8.50
N HIS A 351 -16.21 18.16 8.25
CA HIS A 351 -17.42 18.85 8.67
C HIS A 351 -18.51 17.85 9.08
N GLY A 352 -19.43 18.24 9.96
CA GLY A 352 -20.53 17.36 10.37
C GLY A 352 -20.07 16.16 11.20
N LYS A 353 -20.83 15.05 11.20
CA LYS A 353 -20.54 13.89 12.06
C LYS A 353 -19.50 12.94 11.46
N GLY A 354 -18.56 12.47 12.28
CA GLY A 354 -17.62 11.44 11.87
C GLY A 354 -16.75 10.86 12.98
N LYS A 355 -16.07 9.76 12.65
CA LYS A 355 -15.13 9.02 13.48
C LYS A 355 -13.72 9.15 12.93
N MET A 356 -12.72 9.33 13.79
CA MET A 356 -11.30 9.44 13.44
C MET A 356 -10.47 8.49 14.29
N ASN A 357 -9.69 7.63 13.65
CA ASN A 357 -8.71 6.77 14.33
C ASN A 357 -7.30 7.39 14.13
N TYR A 358 -6.67 7.76 15.24
CA TYR A 358 -5.35 8.37 15.27
C TYR A 358 -4.25 7.31 15.16
N ALA A 359 -3.07 7.72 14.67
CA ALA A 359 -1.95 6.80 14.42
C ALA A 359 -1.40 6.15 15.70
N ASN A 360 -1.54 6.85 16.83
CA ASN A 360 -1.18 6.38 18.16
C ASN A 360 -2.25 5.47 18.78
N GLY A 361 -3.34 5.19 18.06
CA GLY A 361 -4.44 4.28 18.42
C GLY A 361 -5.62 4.95 19.14
N HIS A 362 -5.58 6.27 19.40
CA HIS A 362 -6.75 6.96 19.94
C HIS A 362 -7.89 6.95 18.90
N THR A 363 -9.13 7.12 19.35
CA THR A 363 -10.28 7.26 18.46
C THR A 363 -11.17 8.39 18.92
N TYR A 364 -11.61 9.25 18.00
CA TYR A 364 -12.64 10.27 18.25
C TYR A 364 -13.88 9.94 17.43
N THR A 365 -15.08 10.14 17.98
CA THR A 365 -16.36 10.06 17.25
C THR A 365 -17.23 11.23 17.68
N GLY A 366 -17.59 12.14 16.79
CA GLY A 366 -18.36 13.33 17.15
C GLY A 366 -18.55 14.32 16.00
N ASP A 367 -18.96 15.55 16.34
CA ASP A 367 -19.13 16.62 15.35
C ASP A 367 -17.79 17.29 14.99
N TRP A 368 -17.64 17.64 13.72
CA TRP A 368 -16.46 18.27 13.14
C TRP A 368 -16.82 19.60 12.49
N MET A 369 -15.93 20.58 12.60
CA MET A 369 -16.02 21.84 11.86
C MET A 369 -14.62 22.35 11.52
N GLU A 370 -14.34 22.53 10.23
CA GLU A 370 -13.06 23.07 9.75
C GLU A 370 -11.85 22.29 10.28
N ASP A 371 -11.93 20.95 10.24
CA ASP A 371 -10.92 20.00 10.75
C ASP A 371 -10.78 19.87 12.27
N LEU A 372 -11.60 20.58 13.05
CA LEU A 372 -11.56 20.57 14.51
C LEU A 372 -12.80 19.87 15.10
N PRO A 373 -12.62 19.06 16.17
CA PRO A 373 -13.73 18.60 17.00
C PRO A 373 -14.57 19.76 17.53
N THR A 374 -15.88 19.65 17.44
CA THR A 374 -16.86 20.61 17.96
C THR A 374 -18.10 19.86 18.44
N GLY A 375 -19.05 20.55 19.07
CA GLY A 375 -20.34 19.94 19.41
C GLY A 375 -20.20 18.82 20.43
N GLU A 376 -20.91 17.70 20.26
CA GLU A 376 -20.79 16.54 21.16
C GLU A 376 -19.84 15.50 20.54
N GLY A 377 -19.01 14.87 21.38
CA GLY A 377 -18.10 13.83 20.90
C GLY A 377 -17.57 12.90 21.99
N ILE A 378 -17.10 11.74 21.54
CA ILE A 378 -16.47 10.71 22.35
C ILE A 378 -15.03 10.56 21.90
N PHE A 379 -14.08 10.66 22.83
CA PHE A 379 -12.67 10.41 22.59
C PHE A 379 -12.18 9.25 23.46
N THR A 380 -11.74 8.17 22.83
CA THR A 380 -11.15 7.00 23.49
C THR A 380 -9.65 7.04 23.31
N TYR A 381 -8.94 7.00 24.42
CA TYR A 381 -7.48 6.96 24.47
C TYR A 381 -6.99 5.50 24.39
N THR A 382 -5.74 5.30 23.99
CA THR A 382 -5.17 3.93 23.86
C THR A 382 -4.89 3.27 25.18
N ASN A 383 -4.69 4.05 26.24
CA ASN A 383 -4.61 3.54 27.60
C ASN A 383 -5.98 3.06 28.12
N GLY A 384 -7.06 3.24 27.36
CA GLY A 384 -8.42 2.84 27.71
C GLY A 384 -9.24 3.93 28.42
N ASP A 385 -8.66 5.12 28.66
CA ASP A 385 -9.44 6.25 29.14
C ASP A 385 -10.45 6.70 28.07
N GLN A 386 -11.54 7.34 28.50
CA GLN A 386 -12.57 7.83 27.61
C GLN A 386 -13.10 9.17 28.09
N TYR A 387 -13.22 10.12 27.17
CA TYR A 387 -14.00 11.35 27.37
C TYR A 387 -15.27 11.29 26.51
N GLU A 388 -16.39 11.74 27.07
CA GLU A 388 -17.66 11.94 26.37
C GLU A 388 -18.25 13.28 26.76
N GLY A 389 -18.43 14.19 25.80
CA GLY A 389 -19.03 15.48 26.08
C GLY A 389 -18.72 16.52 25.01
N GLN A 390 -18.82 17.78 25.42
CA GLN A 390 -18.79 18.90 24.51
C GLN A 390 -17.36 19.29 24.08
N TYR A 391 -17.24 19.69 22.82
CA TYR A 391 -16.02 20.17 22.19
C TYR A 391 -16.24 21.56 21.58
N LYS A 392 -15.20 22.39 21.65
CA LYS A 392 -15.15 23.70 20.98
C LYS A 392 -13.73 23.95 20.48
N ASN A 393 -13.58 24.23 19.19
CA ASN A 393 -12.28 24.47 18.56
C ASN A 393 -11.24 23.37 18.82
N GLY A 394 -11.68 22.12 18.91
CA GLY A 394 -10.82 20.96 19.14
C GLY A 394 -10.46 20.67 20.59
N GLN A 395 -11.00 21.42 21.55
CA GLN A 395 -10.75 21.24 22.98
C GLN A 395 -12.04 20.84 23.70
N ARG A 396 -11.94 20.07 24.77
CA ARG A 396 -13.06 19.75 25.66
C ARG A 396 -13.59 21.02 26.30
N HIS A 397 -14.90 21.19 26.29
CA HIS A 397 -15.58 22.40 26.73
C HIS A 397 -16.97 22.05 27.24
N GLY A 398 -17.64 22.94 27.99
CA GLY A 398 -19.03 22.72 28.39
C GLY A 398 -19.22 21.50 29.29
N LYS A 399 -20.30 20.73 29.13
CA LYS A 399 -20.55 19.55 29.96
C LYS A 399 -19.87 18.30 29.37
N GLY A 400 -19.27 17.48 30.24
CA GLY A 400 -18.70 16.20 29.81
C GLY A 400 -18.29 15.28 30.94
N SER A 401 -18.12 14.01 30.61
CA SER A 401 -17.65 12.94 31.47
C SER A 401 -16.29 12.43 31.02
N TYR A 402 -15.40 12.12 31.96
CA TYR A 402 -14.13 11.47 31.72
C TYR A 402 -14.02 10.24 32.60
N THR A 403 -13.94 9.07 31.97
CA THR A 403 -13.74 7.78 32.60
C THR A 403 -12.28 7.37 32.42
N TYR A 404 -11.61 7.10 33.52
CA TYR A 404 -10.24 6.59 33.54
C TYR A 404 -10.25 5.06 33.51
N ILE A 405 -9.20 4.43 32.98
CA ILE A 405 -9.08 2.97 32.92
C ILE A 405 -9.09 2.28 34.29
N ASN A 406 -8.69 2.99 35.35
CA ASN A 406 -8.77 2.51 36.73
C ASN A 406 -10.21 2.53 37.31
N GLY A 407 -11.17 3.06 36.54
CA GLY A 407 -12.58 3.17 36.90
C GLY A 407 -12.97 4.51 37.55
N ASP A 408 -12.04 5.44 37.74
CA ASP A 408 -12.40 6.80 38.17
C ASP A 408 -13.30 7.44 37.12
N ASN A 409 -14.34 8.17 37.54
CA ASN A 409 -15.21 8.91 36.64
C ASN A 409 -15.39 10.33 37.15
N TYR A 410 -15.09 11.30 36.30
CA TYR A 410 -15.44 12.70 36.51
C TYR A 410 -16.58 13.08 35.58
N THR A 411 -17.63 13.73 36.09
CA THR A 411 -18.72 14.30 35.28
C THR A 411 -18.97 15.74 35.73
N GLY A 412 -18.78 16.71 34.84
CA GLY A 412 -18.87 18.13 35.21
C GLY A 412 -18.61 19.10 34.08
N ASP A 413 -18.32 20.36 34.44
CA ASP A 413 -17.97 21.42 33.49
C ASP A 413 -16.50 21.31 33.03
N TRP A 414 -16.27 21.67 31.78
CA TRP A 414 -14.98 21.66 31.10
C TRP A 414 -14.74 23.01 30.43
N PHE A 415 -13.50 23.48 30.48
CA PHE A 415 -13.07 24.69 29.80
C PHE A 415 -11.64 24.50 29.29
N GLU A 416 -11.47 24.55 27.97
CA GLU A 416 -10.17 24.45 27.29
C GLU A 416 -9.34 23.25 27.77
N ASP A 417 -9.95 22.05 27.69
CA ASP A 417 -9.36 20.77 28.10
C ASP A 417 -9.18 20.55 29.61
N LYS A 418 -9.66 21.44 30.46
CA LYS A 418 -9.55 21.31 31.92
C LYS A 418 -10.91 21.19 32.60
N LYS A 419 -10.97 20.42 33.68
CA LYS A 419 -12.13 20.39 34.58
C LYS A 419 -12.26 21.77 35.23
N SER A 420 -13.45 22.34 35.16
CA SER A 420 -13.79 23.67 35.67
C SER A 420 -15.22 23.63 36.22
N GLY A 421 -15.68 24.68 36.90
CA GLY A 421 -17.10 24.81 37.29
C GLY A 421 -17.59 23.67 38.20
N GLN A 422 -18.84 23.27 38.08
CA GLN A 422 -19.43 22.26 38.97
C GLN A 422 -19.22 20.85 38.42
N GLY A 423 -18.80 19.92 39.28
CA GLY A 423 -18.56 18.54 38.88
C GLY A 423 -18.62 17.53 40.01
N ILE A 424 -18.70 16.27 39.62
CA ILE A 424 -18.69 15.10 40.48
C ILE A 424 -17.53 14.21 40.04
N ILE A 425 -16.67 13.80 40.97
CA ILE A 425 -15.71 12.71 40.76
C ILE A 425 -16.07 11.53 41.66
N ILE A 426 -16.15 10.34 41.07
CA ILE A 426 -16.32 9.07 41.76
C ILE A 426 -15.05 8.27 41.52
N TRP A 427 -14.43 7.82 42.59
CA TRP A 427 -13.20 7.04 42.52
C TRP A 427 -13.51 5.56 42.31
N GLY A 428 -12.88 4.99 41.28
CA GLY A 428 -13.12 3.64 40.81
C GLY A 428 -12.58 2.57 41.74
N PRO A 429 -12.96 1.30 41.53
CA PRO A 429 -12.57 0.19 42.39
C PRO A 429 -11.04 -0.05 42.42
N ASN A 430 -10.31 0.42 41.41
CA ASN A 430 -8.86 0.26 41.31
C ASN A 430 -8.08 1.54 41.69
N SER A 431 -8.71 2.48 42.38
CA SER A 431 -8.08 3.72 42.86
C SER A 431 -7.76 3.67 44.35
N THR A 432 -6.91 4.59 44.81
CA THR A 432 -6.58 4.74 46.24
C THR A 432 -7.79 5.10 47.11
N TRP A 433 -8.80 5.73 46.52
CA TRP A 433 -10.01 6.23 47.20
C TRP A 433 -11.27 5.47 46.73
N ALA A 434 -11.14 4.17 46.46
CA ALA A 434 -12.21 3.38 45.84
C ALA A 434 -13.58 3.56 46.53
N ASN A 435 -14.59 3.94 45.73
CA ASN A 435 -15.97 4.27 46.13
C ASN A 435 -16.18 5.60 46.87
N ASP A 436 -15.13 6.40 47.06
CA ASP A 436 -15.32 7.77 47.52
C ASP A 436 -15.97 8.61 46.41
N LYS A 437 -16.56 9.73 46.81
CA LYS A 437 -17.18 10.71 45.90
C LYS A 437 -16.87 12.12 46.38
N TYR A 438 -16.49 13.00 45.46
CA TYR A 438 -16.47 14.44 45.66
C TYR A 438 -17.46 15.10 44.71
N GLU A 439 -18.20 16.08 45.21
CA GLU A 439 -19.17 16.88 44.47
C GLU A 439 -18.97 18.34 44.90
N GLY A 440 -18.57 19.19 43.96
CA GLY A 440 -18.18 20.56 44.25
C GLY A 440 -17.59 21.29 43.04
N GLU A 441 -16.95 22.42 43.30
CA GLU A 441 -16.32 23.21 42.24
C GLU A 441 -14.97 22.65 41.83
N PHE A 442 -14.60 22.89 40.57
CA PHE A 442 -13.30 22.57 40.01
C PHE A 442 -12.72 23.82 39.36
N TYR A 443 -11.42 24.00 39.50
CA TYR A 443 -10.67 25.07 38.83
C TYR A 443 -9.34 24.52 38.30
N ASN A 444 -9.17 24.52 36.97
CA ASN A 444 -7.99 24.00 36.29
C ASN A 444 -7.60 22.58 36.77
N ASP A 445 -8.54 21.64 36.69
CA ASP A 445 -8.37 20.22 37.08
C ASP A 445 -8.30 19.93 38.59
N HIS A 446 -8.30 20.95 39.43
CA HIS A 446 -8.26 20.80 40.89
C HIS A 446 -9.65 20.98 41.52
N MET A 447 -9.96 20.12 42.50
CA MET A 447 -11.11 20.32 43.39
C MET A 447 -10.95 21.67 44.10
N HIS A 448 -12.01 22.46 44.12
CA HIS A 448 -12.05 23.81 44.64
C HIS A 448 -13.33 24.01 45.44
N GLY A 449 -13.20 24.57 46.65
CA GLY A 449 -14.29 24.58 47.64
C GLY A 449 -14.32 23.29 48.43
#